data_AF-A0A6B0DWU1-F1
#
_entry.id   AF-A0A6B0DWU1-F1
#
_cell.length_a   1.000
_cell.length_b   1.000
_cell.length_c   1.000
_cell.angle_alpha   90.00
_cell.angle_beta   90.00
_cell.angle_gamma   90.00
#
_symmetry.space_group_name_H-M   'P 1'
#
loop_
_entity.id
_entity.type
_entity.pdbx_description
1 polymer ?
#
loop_
_entity_poly.entity_id
_entity_poly.type
_entity_poly.pdbx_seq_one_letter_code
_entity_poly.pdbx_strand_id
1 'polypeptide(L)'
;MMKAHSGHIIFDGKFSWKSLEKIYPDLFKLFVKEARLLPGDMNIPDIVLYENMNDIKKGRKPEGYNREGKLRFYFVENENKEMVIVRDKAVPCEETREVTEKISKFLSEKKIKHRVEFDKLYMIELRRKRR
;
A
#
# COMPACT_ATOMS: atom_id res chain seq x y z
N MET A 1 16.60 3.46 11.36
CA MET A 1 15.25 3.17 11.94
C MET A 1 15.09 1.65 12.05
N MET A 2 14.05 1.12 12.72
CA MET A 2 13.83 -0.34 12.72
C MET A 2 13.21 -0.78 11.39
N LYS A 3 13.81 -1.78 10.73
CA LYS A 3 13.31 -2.39 9.49
C LYS A 3 11.96 -3.09 9.72
N ALA A 4 11.10 -3.08 8.71
CA ALA A 4 9.85 -3.84 8.70
C ALA A 4 9.78 -4.69 7.42
N HIS A 5 9.16 -5.85 7.51
CA HIS A 5 8.90 -6.71 6.35
C HIS A 5 7.67 -6.23 5.59
N SER A 6 6.65 -5.80 6.32
CA SER A 6 5.40 -5.30 5.77
C SER A 6 4.83 -4.19 6.64
N GLY A 7 4.21 -3.19 6.00
CA GLY A 7 3.39 -2.19 6.64
C GLY A 7 1.95 -2.34 6.17
N HIS A 8 1.05 -2.35 7.14
CA HIS A 8 -0.36 -2.64 6.99
C HIS A 8 -1.17 -1.41 7.41
N ILE A 9 -1.88 -0.82 6.46
CA ILE A 9 -2.78 0.31 6.69
C ILE A 9 -4.20 -0.24 6.66
N ILE A 10 -4.79 -0.38 7.84
CA ILE A 10 -6.08 -1.04 8.04
C ILE A 10 -7.13 0.03 8.25
N PHE A 11 -8.17 0.04 7.43
CA PHE A 11 -9.24 1.03 7.52
C PHE A 11 -10.28 0.64 8.58
N ASP A 12 -11.29 1.50 8.76
CA ASP A 12 -12.44 1.16 9.60
C ASP A 12 -13.54 0.46 8.78
N GLY A 13 -14.47 -0.22 9.45
CA GLY A 13 -15.55 -0.95 8.79
C GLY A 13 -16.53 -0.08 7.97
N LYS A 14 -16.43 1.25 8.05
CA LYS A 14 -17.24 2.17 7.22
C LYS A 14 -16.54 2.56 5.92
N PHE A 15 -15.27 2.20 5.77
CA PHE A 15 -14.47 2.56 4.61
C PHE A 15 -14.93 1.83 3.34
N SER A 16 -14.90 2.55 2.22
CA SER A 16 -15.16 2.02 0.89
C SER A 16 -14.01 2.41 -0.04
N TRP A 17 -13.69 1.57 -1.04
CA TRP A 17 -12.65 1.92 -2.02
C TRP A 17 -12.94 3.24 -2.73
N LYS A 18 -14.22 3.53 -2.98
CA LYS A 18 -14.68 4.78 -3.58
C LYS A 18 -14.31 6.03 -2.75
N SER A 19 -14.11 5.89 -1.44
CA SER A 19 -13.64 6.98 -0.58
C SER A 19 -12.24 7.48 -0.97
N LEU A 20 -11.46 6.70 -1.73
CA LEU A 20 -10.16 7.12 -2.24
C LEU A 20 -10.24 7.90 -3.56
N GLU A 21 -11.38 7.96 -4.24
CA GLU A 21 -11.49 8.46 -5.63
C GLU A 21 -10.83 9.82 -5.86
N LYS A 22 -11.04 10.76 -4.92
CA LYS A 22 -10.49 12.12 -5.03
C LYS A 22 -9.00 12.23 -4.67
N ILE A 23 -8.46 11.28 -3.91
CA ILE A 23 -7.11 11.37 -3.32
C ILE A 23 -6.13 10.34 -3.86
N TYR A 24 -6.64 9.30 -4.53
CA TYR A 24 -5.83 8.17 -4.98
C TYR A 24 -4.71 8.56 -5.95
N PRO A 25 -4.90 9.48 -6.92
CA PRO A 25 -3.79 9.89 -7.80
C PRO A 25 -2.59 10.44 -7.02
N ASP A 26 -2.84 11.26 -6.02
CA ASP A 26 -1.78 11.84 -5.19
C ASP A 26 -1.16 10.81 -4.25
N LEU A 27 -1.97 9.92 -3.68
CA LEU A 27 -1.51 8.80 -2.86
C LEU A 27 -0.58 7.88 -3.66
N PHE A 28 -0.97 7.53 -4.88
CA PHE A 28 -0.20 6.66 -5.75
C PHE A 28 1.09 7.33 -6.22
N LYS A 29 1.06 8.62 -6.58
CA LYS A 29 2.27 9.39 -6.91
C LYS A 29 3.22 9.49 -5.72
N LEU A 30 2.70 9.65 -4.50
CA LEU A 30 3.50 9.60 -3.28
C LEU A 30 4.19 8.24 -3.14
N PHE A 31 3.47 7.13 -3.32
CA PHE A 31 4.06 5.79 -3.30
C PHE A 31 5.17 5.64 -4.36
N VAL A 32 4.89 6.01 -5.62
CA VAL A 32 5.87 5.92 -6.74
C VAL A 32 7.15 6.69 -6.43
N LYS A 33 7.01 7.91 -5.92
CA LYS A 33 8.14 8.78 -5.53
C LYS A 33 8.95 8.13 -4.41
N GLU A 34 8.29 7.70 -3.35
CA GLU A 34 8.95 7.21 -2.13
C GLU A 34 9.55 5.81 -2.32
N ALA A 35 8.91 4.96 -3.13
CA ALA A 35 9.46 3.69 -3.58
C ALA A 35 10.56 3.84 -4.63
N ARG A 36 10.85 5.06 -5.08
CA ARG A 36 11.83 5.40 -6.13
C ARG A 36 11.63 4.58 -7.41
N LEU A 37 10.37 4.41 -7.81
CA LEU A 37 10.04 3.74 -9.06
C LEU A 37 10.39 4.67 -10.21
N LEU A 38 11.45 4.35 -10.95
CA LEU A 38 11.88 5.11 -12.11
C LEU A 38 10.93 4.82 -13.28
N PRO A 39 10.43 5.85 -14.00
CA PRO A 39 9.72 5.62 -15.24
C PRO A 39 10.67 5.00 -16.27
N GLY A 40 10.29 3.83 -16.80
CA GLY A 40 10.89 3.25 -18.00
C GLY A 40 10.06 3.56 -19.24
N ASP A 41 10.46 3.02 -20.40
CA ASP A 41 9.89 3.35 -21.72
C ASP A 41 8.35 3.17 -21.84
N MET A 42 7.74 2.34 -20.99
CA MET A 42 6.30 2.06 -21.02
C MET A 42 5.44 2.91 -20.07
N ASN A 43 6.00 3.87 -19.30
CA ASN A 43 5.28 4.64 -18.27
C ASN A 43 4.32 3.78 -17.42
N ILE A 44 4.81 2.61 -16.99
CA ILE A 44 4.04 1.63 -16.21
C ILE A 44 3.25 2.25 -15.05
N PRO A 45 3.79 3.22 -14.27
CA PRO A 45 3.02 3.86 -13.21
C PRO A 45 1.72 4.52 -13.69
N ASP A 46 1.68 5.13 -14.86
CA ASP A 46 0.50 5.84 -15.36
C ASP A 46 -0.61 4.87 -15.79
N ILE A 47 -0.23 3.75 -16.44
CA ILE A 47 -1.17 2.67 -16.80
C ILE A 47 -1.76 2.05 -15.53
N VAL A 48 -0.91 1.74 -14.56
CA VAL A 48 -1.34 1.18 -13.28
C VAL A 48 -2.26 2.15 -12.53
N LEU A 49 -1.95 3.45 -12.55
CA LEU A 49 -2.82 4.47 -11.97
C LEU A 49 -4.20 4.49 -12.66
N TYR A 50 -4.23 4.45 -13.99
CA TYR A 50 -5.47 4.44 -14.76
C TYR A 50 -6.36 3.22 -14.43
N GLU A 51 -5.78 2.02 -14.40
CA GLU A 51 -6.50 0.78 -14.06
C GLU A 51 -7.10 0.85 -12.65
N ASN A 52 -6.29 1.24 -11.67
CA ASN A 52 -6.75 1.39 -10.29
C ASN A 52 -7.85 2.45 -10.14
N MET A 53 -7.75 3.57 -10.85
CA MET A 53 -8.79 4.62 -10.84
C MET A 53 -10.11 4.11 -11.41
N ASN A 54 -10.08 3.24 -12.43
CA ASN A 54 -11.29 2.64 -12.99
C ASN A 54 -12.01 1.74 -11.97
N ASP A 55 -11.27 0.99 -11.15
CA ASP A 55 -11.86 0.17 -10.09
C ASP A 55 -12.39 1.02 -8.94
N ILE A 56 -11.61 2.00 -8.47
CA ILE A 56 -11.99 2.90 -7.38
C ILE A 56 -13.27 3.68 -7.70
N LYS A 57 -13.41 4.22 -8.91
CA LYS A 57 -14.63 4.92 -9.36
C LYS A 57 -15.88 4.04 -9.31
N LYS A 58 -15.70 2.73 -9.56
CA LYS A 58 -16.75 1.71 -9.47
C LYS A 58 -16.93 1.14 -8.05
N GLY A 59 -16.16 1.63 -7.07
CA GLY A 59 -16.14 1.12 -5.70
C GLY A 59 -15.55 -0.29 -5.57
N ARG A 60 -14.84 -0.77 -6.59
CA ARG A 60 -14.17 -2.07 -6.58
C ARG A 60 -12.77 -1.95 -5.99
N LYS A 61 -12.26 -3.08 -5.49
CA LYS A 61 -10.91 -3.18 -4.97
C LYS A 61 -9.89 -2.88 -6.08
N PRO A 62 -9.04 -1.84 -5.94
CA PRO A 62 -7.91 -1.64 -6.84
C PRO A 62 -6.85 -2.74 -6.64
N GLU A 63 -5.95 -2.92 -7.59
CA GLU A 63 -4.82 -3.86 -7.45
C GLU A 63 -3.62 -3.21 -6.73
N GLY A 64 -3.46 -1.90 -6.89
CA GLY A 64 -2.27 -1.14 -6.46
C GLY A 64 -1.12 -1.27 -7.46
N TYR A 65 0.11 -1.26 -6.96
CA TYR A 65 1.35 -1.58 -7.68
C TYR A 65 1.90 -2.94 -7.21
N ASN A 66 1.30 -4.04 -7.68
CA ASN A 66 1.71 -5.42 -7.36
C ASN A 66 2.63 -5.99 -8.46
N ARG A 67 3.79 -5.36 -8.66
CA ARG A 67 4.79 -5.78 -9.66
C ARG A 67 6.11 -6.10 -8.97
N GLU A 68 6.92 -6.94 -9.60
CA GLU A 68 8.29 -7.19 -9.13
C GLU A 68 9.09 -5.87 -9.10
N GLY A 69 9.89 -5.69 -8.05
CA GLY A 69 10.58 -4.44 -7.81
C GLY A 69 10.99 -4.28 -6.35
N LYS A 70 11.36 -3.06 -5.95
CA LYS A 70 11.84 -2.81 -4.59
C LYS A 70 10.73 -2.88 -3.55
N LEU A 71 9.58 -2.29 -3.85
CA LEU A 71 8.38 -2.32 -3.00
C LEU A 71 7.16 -2.64 -3.86
N ARG A 72 6.25 -3.42 -3.27
CA ARG A 72 4.90 -3.65 -3.77
C ARG A 72 3.93 -2.87 -2.89
N PHE A 73 2.87 -2.38 -3.51
CA PHE A 73 1.74 -1.73 -2.86
C PHE A 73 0.47 -2.40 -3.37
N TYR A 74 -0.35 -2.99 -2.50
CA TYR A 74 -1.55 -3.68 -2.96
C TYR A 74 -2.66 -3.59 -1.93
N PHE A 75 -3.86 -3.95 -2.39
CA PHE A 75 -5.08 -3.87 -1.61
C PHE A 75 -5.62 -5.26 -1.28
N VAL A 76 -6.09 -5.41 -0.05
CA VAL A 76 -6.69 -6.64 0.46
C VAL A 76 -8.16 -6.37 0.78
N GLU A 77 -9.03 -7.21 0.23
CA GLU A 77 -10.44 -7.24 0.59
C GLU A 77 -10.61 -8.16 1.80
N ASN A 78 -10.81 -7.56 2.97
CA ASN A 78 -11.14 -8.22 4.22
C ASN A 78 -12.17 -7.36 4.96
N GLU A 79 -12.60 -7.77 6.16
CA GLU A 79 -13.63 -7.07 6.94
C GLU A 79 -13.38 -5.57 7.07
N ASN A 80 -12.12 -5.18 7.32
CA ASN A 80 -11.76 -3.79 7.56
C ASN A 80 -11.17 -3.08 6.35
N LYS A 81 -10.96 -3.78 5.23
CA LYS A 81 -10.19 -3.34 4.05
C LYS A 81 -8.78 -2.88 4.42
N GLU A 82 -7.84 -3.14 3.52
CA GLU A 82 -6.44 -2.90 3.87
C GLU A 82 -5.58 -2.54 2.67
N MET A 83 -4.61 -1.67 2.92
CA MET A 83 -3.48 -1.41 2.03
C MET A 83 -2.21 -1.99 2.63
N VAL A 84 -1.46 -2.75 1.83
CA VAL A 84 -0.22 -3.38 2.26
C VAL A 84 0.93 -2.87 1.43
N ILE A 85 2.00 -2.48 2.12
CA ILE A 85 3.29 -2.13 1.52
C ILE A 85 4.29 -3.17 1.99
N VAL A 86 4.95 -3.82 1.04
CA VAL A 86 5.89 -4.90 1.35
C VAL A 86 7.06 -4.80 0.39
N ARG A 87 8.27 -5.10 0.88
CA ARG A 87 9.38 -5.36 -0.03
C ARG A 87 9.17 -6.68 -0.74
N ASP A 88 9.59 -6.75 -2.00
CA ASP A 88 9.55 -8.00 -2.74
C ASP A 88 10.26 -9.13 -1.97
N LYS A 89 9.70 -10.35 -2.07
CA LYS A 89 10.11 -11.53 -1.28
C LYS A 89 9.99 -11.37 0.25
N ALA A 90 9.25 -10.34 0.72
CA ALA A 90 9.04 -10.04 2.14
C ALA A 90 10.34 -9.92 2.95
N VAL A 91 11.38 -9.32 2.37
CA VAL A 91 12.65 -9.06 3.05
C VAL A 91 12.54 -7.77 3.87
N PRO A 92 12.88 -7.73 5.16
CA PRO A 92 12.74 -6.52 5.97
C PRO A 92 13.63 -5.39 5.43
N CYS A 93 13.07 -4.19 5.28
CA CYS A 93 13.82 -3.00 4.90
C CYS A 93 13.27 -1.75 5.60
N GLU A 94 14.05 -0.66 5.60
CA GLU A 94 13.64 0.60 6.23
C GLU A 94 12.57 1.29 5.40
N GLU A 95 12.68 1.21 4.08
CA GLU A 95 11.77 1.88 3.14
C GLU A 95 10.33 1.39 3.28
N THR A 96 10.10 0.12 3.62
CA THR A 96 8.75 -0.37 3.90
C THR A 96 8.10 0.45 5.01
N ARG A 97 8.81 0.67 6.13
CA ARG A 97 8.30 1.47 7.24
C ARG A 97 8.11 2.93 6.84
N GLU A 98 9.14 3.54 6.25
CA GLU A 98 9.10 4.95 5.87
C GLU A 98 7.95 5.27 4.90
N VAL A 99 7.76 4.42 3.89
CA VAL A 99 6.68 4.58 2.90
C VAL A 99 5.31 4.40 3.55
N THR A 100 5.15 3.40 4.43
CA THR A 100 3.90 3.19 5.17
C THR A 100 3.55 4.38 6.05
N GLU A 101 4.52 4.92 6.80
CA GLU A 101 4.30 6.08 7.68
C GLU A 101 3.94 7.34 6.86
N LYS A 102 4.59 7.56 5.72
CA LYS A 102 4.26 8.68 4.82
C LYS A 102 2.86 8.56 4.23
N ILE A 103 2.46 7.36 3.79
CA ILE A 103 1.11 7.13 3.27
C ILE A 103 0.07 7.28 4.38
N SER A 104 0.35 6.78 5.58
CA SER A 104 -0.51 6.95 6.76
C SER A 104 -0.71 8.43 7.11
N LYS A 105 0.37 9.22 7.10
CA LYS A 105 0.29 10.66 7.31
C LYS A 105 -0.58 11.34 6.25
N PHE A 106 -0.36 11.04 4.97
CA PHE A 106 -1.16 11.56 3.87
C PHE A 106 -2.66 11.25 4.05
N LEU A 107 -3.01 10.01 4.38
CA LEU A 107 -4.41 9.61 4.63
C LEU A 107 -5.02 10.37 5.81
N SER A 108 -4.25 10.58 6.88
CA SER A 108 -4.67 11.34 8.06
C SER A 108 -4.97 12.80 7.71
N GLU A 109 -4.12 13.44 6.91
CA GLU A 109 -4.34 14.81 6.39
C GLU A 109 -5.60 14.90 5.53
N LYS A 110 -5.96 13.83 4.82
CA LYS A 110 -7.21 13.71 4.05
C LYS A 110 -8.41 13.22 4.88
N LYS A 111 -8.27 13.10 6.21
CA LYS A 111 -9.30 12.66 7.16
C LYS A 111 -9.82 11.24 6.90
N ILE A 112 -9.00 10.38 6.30
CA ILE A 112 -9.32 8.95 6.15
C ILE A 112 -8.88 8.23 7.43
N LYS A 113 -9.86 7.68 8.16
CA LYS A 113 -9.60 6.91 9.39
C LYS A 113 -8.92 5.59 9.07
N HIS A 114 -7.83 5.30 9.75
CA HIS A 114 -7.08 4.06 9.62
C HIS A 114 -6.18 3.86 10.85
N ARG A 115 -5.62 2.66 10.98
CA ARG A 115 -4.50 2.36 11.87
C ARG A 115 -3.36 1.73 11.08
N VAL A 116 -2.15 1.81 11.63
CA VAL A 116 -0.96 1.19 11.04
C VAL A 116 -0.50 0.04 11.93
N GLU A 117 -0.23 -1.10 11.31
CA GLU A 117 0.40 -2.24 11.95
C GLU A 117 1.60 -2.71 11.10
N PHE A 118 2.62 -3.30 11.72
CA PHE A 118 3.81 -3.80 11.01
C PHE A 118 3.99 -5.31 11.21
N ASP A 119 4.56 -5.97 10.19
CA ASP A 119 4.92 -7.39 10.21
C ASP A 119 3.75 -8.35 10.49
N LYS A 120 2.56 -8.04 9.96
CA LYS A 120 1.33 -8.84 10.13
C LYS A 120 1.14 -9.93 9.06
N LEU A 121 2.13 -10.15 8.19
CA LEU A 121 2.06 -11.24 7.21
C LEU A 121 2.09 -12.60 7.94
N TYR A 122 1.09 -13.45 7.67
CA TYR A 122 0.95 -14.78 8.26
C TYR A 122 2.23 -15.64 8.15
N MET A 123 2.94 -15.56 7.03
CA MET A 123 4.22 -16.27 6.84
C MET A 123 5.35 -15.80 7.77
N ILE A 124 5.31 -14.54 8.22
CA ILE A 124 6.26 -14.00 9.20
C ILE A 124 5.87 -14.46 10.59
N GLU A 125 4.57 -14.47 10.90
CA GLU A 125 4.06 -15.02 12.15
C GLU A 125 4.43 -16.50 12.31
N LEU A 126 4.31 -17.30 11.25
CA LEU A 126 4.74 -18.70 11.22
C LEU A 126 6.26 -18.86 11.39
N ARG A 127 7.08 -17.99 10.78
CA ARG A 127 8.55 -18.01 10.95
C ARG A 127 8.97 -17.61 12.37
N ARG A 128 8.26 -16.68 13.01
CA ARG A 128 8.50 -16.25 14.40
C ARG A 128 8.15 -17.36 15.41
N LYS A 129 7.07 -18.11 15.19
CA LYS A 129 6.66 -19.25 16.04
C LYS A 129 7.59 -20.47 15.97
N ARG A 130 8.52 -20.52 15.02
CA ARG A 130 9.50 -21.60 14.84
C ARG A 130 10.90 -21.29 15.40
N ARG A 131 11.08 -20.10 15.97
CA ARG A 131 12.28 -19.71 16.75
C ARG A 131 11.95 -19.74 18.23
#